data_AF-A0A8T5IKX4-F1
#
_entry.id   AF-A0A8T5IKX4-F1
#
_cell.length_a   1.000
_cell.length_b   1.000
_cell.length_c   1.000
_cell.angle_alpha   90.00
_cell.angle_beta   90.00
_cell.angle_gamma   90.00
#
_symmetry.space_group_name_H-M   'P 1'
#
loop_
_entity.id
_entity.type
_entity.pdbx_description
1 polymer ?
#
loop_
_entity_poly.entity_id
_entity_poly.type
_entity_poly.pdbx_seq_one_letter_code
_entity_poly.pdbx_strand_id
1 'polypeptide(L)'
;MDLRKAMPYLLVIQLLIMLVLVSQVFSLNAAITGNTIAEINTGTNTDTNTAGNLELSDKTGGIDITGDPYLGGDPEEVNVVIIEFSDFECPYCSRGLETVHDLADIYGDKISIVFKDFPLSFHQYAQVASEAAECADEQDMFWEYHDGLFANQALFSDDYFYTLADELGLDSGDFTECLSSGAMASEVRTDYGHGVTAGVRGTPAFFVNGELVSGAQPASSFASLIDPYL
;
A
#
# COMPACT_ATOMS: atom_id res chain seq x y z
N MET A 1 66.41 15.70 -24.25
CA MET A 1 65.37 16.74 -24.39
C MET A 1 65.29 17.45 -23.04
N ASP A 2 65.68 18.72 -22.99
CA ASP A 2 65.97 19.42 -21.73
C ASP A 2 64.65 19.82 -21.03
N LEU A 3 64.23 19.03 -20.03
CA LEU A 3 62.97 19.20 -19.30
C LEU A 3 62.79 20.60 -18.70
N ARG A 4 63.89 21.33 -18.47
CA ARG A 4 63.86 22.70 -17.94
C ARG A 4 63.29 23.70 -18.96
N LYS A 5 63.41 23.43 -20.26
CA LYS A 5 62.84 24.28 -21.32
C LYS A 5 61.35 24.04 -21.58
N ALA A 6 60.82 22.87 -21.17
CA ALA A 6 59.41 22.50 -21.35
C ALA A 6 58.50 22.95 -20.19
N MET A 7 59.08 23.18 -19.00
CA MET A 7 58.36 23.59 -17.80
C MET A 7 57.51 24.88 -17.93
N PRO A 8 57.96 25.96 -18.62
CA PRO A 8 57.09 27.13 -18.79
C PRO A 8 55.90 26.85 -19.71
N TYR A 9 56.05 25.98 -20.70
CA TYR A 9 54.95 25.59 -21.59
C TYR A 9 53.90 24.71 -20.89
N LEU A 10 54.34 23.82 -19.98
CA LEU A 10 53.44 22.96 -19.22
C LEU A 10 52.53 23.78 -18.29
N LEU A 11 53.07 24.81 -17.64
CA LEU A 11 52.32 25.73 -16.80
C LEU A 11 51.30 26.56 -17.59
N VAL A 12 51.68 27.04 -18.79
CA VAL A 12 50.77 27.78 -19.67
C VAL A 12 49.63 26.87 -20.15
N ILE A 13 49.91 25.61 -20.51
CA ILE A 13 48.90 24.64 -20.92
C ILE A 13 47.94 24.32 -19.76
N GLN A 14 48.44 24.11 -18.53
CA GLN A 14 47.59 23.92 -17.35
C GLN A 14 46.70 25.14 -17.05
N LEU A 15 47.22 26.35 -17.24
CA LEU A 15 46.48 27.59 -17.00
C LEU A 15 45.38 27.80 -18.05
N LEU A 16 45.64 27.42 -19.31
CA LEU A 16 44.63 27.42 -20.39
C LEU A 16 43.55 26.36 -20.17
N ILE A 17 43.91 25.15 -19.71
CA ILE A 17 42.93 24.10 -19.38
C ILE A 17 42.03 24.55 -18.21
N MET A 18 42.61 25.15 -17.17
CA MET A 18 41.83 25.72 -16.05
C MET A 18 40.87 26.83 -16.51
N LEU A 19 41.31 27.72 -17.42
CA LEU A 19 40.46 28.77 -17.98
C LEU A 19 39.27 28.22 -18.78
N VAL A 20 39.47 27.15 -19.55
CA VAL A 20 38.40 26.47 -20.30
C VAL A 20 37.42 25.73 -19.36
N LEU A 21 37.91 25.10 -18.30
CA LEU A 21 37.05 24.44 -17.32
C LEU A 21 36.20 25.45 -16.53
N VAL A 22 36.78 26.60 -16.15
CA VAL A 22 36.04 27.67 -15.47
C VAL A 22 34.97 28.30 -16.36
N SER A 23 35.21 28.44 -17.67
CA SER A 23 34.19 28.96 -18.60
C SER A 23 33.03 27.98 -18.81
N GLN A 24 33.29 26.66 -18.85
CA GLN A 24 32.21 25.65 -18.94
C GLN A 24 31.33 25.62 -17.68
N VAL A 25 31.90 25.81 -16.49
CA VAL A 25 31.12 25.89 -15.24
C VAL A 25 30.26 27.17 -15.20
N PHE A 26 30.74 28.28 -15.74
CA PHE A 26 29.97 29.53 -15.82
C PHE A 26 28.77 29.44 -16.77
N SER A 27 28.90 28.70 -17.88
CA SER A 27 27.79 28.40 -18.79
C SER A 27 26.72 27.50 -18.17
N LEU A 28 27.09 26.61 -17.24
CA LEU A 28 26.15 25.74 -16.53
C LEU A 28 25.32 26.52 -15.50
N ASN A 29 25.93 27.44 -14.76
CA ASN A 29 25.21 28.23 -13.74
C ASN A 29 24.25 29.27 -14.35
N ALA A 30 24.58 29.84 -15.52
CA ALA A 30 23.65 30.71 -16.26
C ALA A 30 22.42 29.96 -16.79
N ALA A 31 22.56 28.67 -17.15
CA ALA A 31 21.44 27.82 -17.55
C ALA A 31 20.52 27.45 -16.37
N ILE A 32 21.06 27.36 -15.15
CA ILE A 32 20.27 27.01 -13.95
C ILE A 32 19.56 28.24 -13.36
N THR A 33 20.08 29.46 -13.53
CA THR A 33 19.44 30.70 -13.03
C THR A 33 18.49 31.36 -14.04
N GLY A 34 18.47 30.91 -15.29
CA GLY A 34 17.57 31.42 -16.33
C GLY A 34 16.24 30.70 -16.47
N ASN A 35 16.01 29.58 -15.76
CA ASN A 35 14.84 28.71 -16.01
C ASN A 35 13.86 28.59 -14.84
N THR A 36 13.82 29.58 -13.95
CA THR A 36 12.81 29.66 -12.88
C THR A 36 12.34 31.09 -12.76
N ILE A 37 11.43 31.54 -13.64
CA ILE A 37 10.09 32.10 -13.36
C ILE A 37 9.42 32.42 -14.73
N ALA A 38 8.60 31.52 -15.27
CA ALA A 38 7.49 31.83 -16.20
C ALA A 38 6.84 30.53 -16.71
N GLU A 39 6.18 29.79 -15.84
CA GLU A 39 5.05 28.93 -16.20
C GLU A 39 4.16 28.75 -14.96
N ILE A 40 3.47 29.83 -14.57
CA ILE A 40 2.16 29.67 -13.95
C ILE A 40 1.24 29.25 -15.10
N ASN A 41 1.22 27.95 -15.40
CA ASN A 41 0.26 27.37 -16.32
C ASN A 41 -1.09 27.26 -15.60
N THR A 42 -1.91 28.28 -15.77
CA THR A 42 -3.37 28.09 -15.91
C THR A 42 -3.60 27.34 -17.21
N GLY A 43 -3.47 26.02 -17.15
CA GLY A 43 -3.62 25.11 -18.28
C GLY A 43 -4.16 23.79 -17.76
N THR A 44 -5.40 23.52 -18.11
CA THR A 44 -6.15 22.28 -17.92
C THR A 44 -5.31 21.04 -18.26
N ASN A 45 -4.97 20.25 -17.23
CA ASN A 45 -4.57 18.86 -17.39
C ASN A 45 -5.83 18.01 -17.35
N THR A 46 -6.30 17.68 -18.54
CA THR A 46 -7.25 16.63 -18.94
C THR A 46 -6.43 15.88 -20.00
N ASP A 47 -6.07 14.60 -19.89
CA ASP A 47 -6.77 13.40 -19.43
C ASP A 47 -5.72 12.28 -19.25
N THR A 48 -5.88 11.22 -18.43
CA THR A 48 -7.00 10.26 -18.44
C THR A 48 -7.22 9.53 -17.11
N ASN A 49 -6.40 9.76 -16.07
CA ASN A 49 -6.52 9.05 -14.78
C ASN A 49 -7.23 9.82 -13.66
N THR A 50 -7.77 11.00 -13.95
CA THR A 50 -8.44 11.83 -12.93
C THR A 50 -9.91 11.49 -12.75
N ALA A 51 -10.60 11.03 -13.81
CA ALA A 51 -12.01 10.67 -13.73
C ALA A 51 -12.24 9.36 -12.95
N GLY A 52 -11.44 8.32 -13.23
CA GLY A 52 -11.50 7.06 -12.49
C GLY A 52 -11.12 7.23 -11.01
N ASN A 53 -10.08 8.01 -10.72
CA ASN A 53 -9.65 8.26 -9.34
C ASN A 53 -10.66 9.10 -8.53
N LEU A 54 -11.41 10.00 -9.18
CA LEU A 54 -12.52 10.73 -8.52
C LEU A 54 -13.70 9.79 -8.23
N GLU A 55 -14.03 8.89 -9.17
CA GLU A 55 -15.12 7.93 -8.98
C GLU A 55 -14.77 6.89 -7.89
N LEU A 56 -13.53 6.40 -7.86
CA LEU A 56 -13.06 5.48 -6.82
C LEU A 56 -12.99 6.17 -5.46
N SER A 57 -12.44 7.38 -5.39
CA SER A 57 -12.40 8.15 -4.13
C SER A 57 -13.79 8.38 -3.54
N ASP A 58 -14.80 8.62 -4.39
CA ASP A 58 -16.19 8.72 -3.94
C ASP A 58 -16.71 7.36 -3.42
N LYS A 59 -16.40 6.24 -4.09
CA LYS A 59 -16.75 4.87 -3.65
C LYS A 59 -15.98 4.42 -2.40
N THR A 60 -14.86 5.03 -2.03
CA THR A 60 -14.11 4.65 -0.82
C THR A 60 -14.30 5.62 0.34
N GLY A 61 -15.14 6.65 0.17
CA GLY A 61 -15.26 7.73 1.16
C GLY A 61 -13.94 8.50 1.36
N GLY A 62 -13.07 8.51 0.35
CA GLY A 62 -11.76 9.14 0.38
C GLY A 62 -10.65 8.31 1.02
N ILE A 63 -10.91 7.05 1.36
CA ILE A 63 -9.87 6.11 1.83
C ILE A 63 -9.07 5.64 0.62
N ASP A 64 -7.75 5.80 0.66
CA ASP A 64 -6.87 5.26 -0.37
C ASP A 64 -6.74 3.75 -0.18
N ILE A 65 -6.98 3.02 -1.27
CA ILE A 65 -6.96 1.56 -1.34
C ILE A 65 -5.87 1.03 -2.30
N THR A 66 -4.95 1.90 -2.72
CA THR A 66 -3.98 1.58 -3.77
C THR A 66 -2.98 0.54 -3.28
N GLY A 67 -2.96 -0.62 -3.94
CA GLY A 67 -2.05 -1.71 -3.61
C GLY A 67 -2.58 -2.67 -2.55
N ASP A 68 -3.78 -2.43 -2.01
CA ASP A 68 -4.39 -3.32 -1.04
C ASP A 68 -4.99 -4.58 -1.70
N PRO A 69 -4.92 -5.73 -1.01
CA PRO A 69 -5.55 -6.95 -1.47
C PRO A 69 -7.07 -6.83 -1.40
N TYR A 70 -7.74 -7.38 -2.42
CA TYR A 70 -9.20 -7.39 -2.49
C TYR A 70 -9.76 -8.75 -2.93
N LEU A 71 -11.00 -9.04 -2.50
CA LEU A 71 -11.77 -10.21 -2.87
C LEU A 71 -13.00 -9.80 -3.69
N GLY A 72 -13.30 -10.55 -4.75
CA GLY A 72 -14.42 -10.28 -5.66
C GLY A 72 -13.98 -9.50 -6.90
N GLY A 73 -14.80 -8.53 -7.31
CA GLY A 73 -14.56 -7.73 -8.51
C GLY A 73 -13.47 -6.68 -8.30
N ASP A 74 -12.87 -6.22 -9.41
CA ASP A 74 -11.91 -5.11 -9.40
C ASP A 74 -12.57 -3.86 -8.77
N PRO A 75 -11.99 -3.26 -7.72
CA PRO A 75 -12.56 -2.09 -7.04
C PRO A 75 -12.80 -0.89 -7.98
N GLU A 76 -12.04 -0.77 -9.07
CA GLU A 76 -12.26 0.28 -10.07
C GLU A 76 -13.49 0.01 -10.96
N GLU A 77 -13.85 -1.25 -11.16
CA GLU A 77 -14.91 -1.67 -12.09
C GLU A 77 -16.27 -1.90 -11.41
N VAL A 78 -16.29 -2.11 -10.09
CA VAL A 78 -17.53 -2.34 -9.33
C VAL A 78 -18.18 -1.05 -8.83
N ASN A 79 -19.48 -1.11 -8.51
CA ASN A 79 -20.23 0.02 -7.93
C ASN A 79 -20.17 0.06 -6.40
N VAL A 80 -19.71 -1.01 -5.76
CA VAL A 80 -19.71 -1.19 -4.31
C VAL A 80 -18.34 -1.67 -3.88
N VAL A 81 -17.66 -0.83 -3.10
CA VAL A 81 -16.40 -1.16 -2.43
C VAL A 81 -16.66 -1.24 -0.94
N ILE A 82 -16.22 -2.34 -0.34
CA ILE A 82 -16.26 -2.59 1.09
C ILE A 82 -14.82 -2.60 1.57
N ILE A 83 -14.47 -1.69 2.48
CA ILE A 83 -13.14 -1.65 3.08
C ILE A 83 -13.23 -2.22 4.48
N GLU A 84 -12.48 -3.26 4.79
CA GLU A 84 -12.34 -3.83 6.13
C GLU A 84 -11.02 -3.38 6.76
N PHE A 85 -11.08 -2.64 7.87
CA PHE A 85 -9.94 -2.49 8.78
C PHE A 85 -9.96 -3.61 9.81
N SER A 86 -8.96 -4.49 9.76
CA SER A 86 -8.90 -5.71 10.57
C SER A 86 -7.61 -5.88 11.34
N ASP A 87 -7.64 -6.79 12.31
CA ASP A 87 -6.48 -7.18 13.12
C ASP A 87 -6.49 -8.70 13.24
N PHE A 88 -5.43 -9.35 12.76
CA PHE A 88 -5.33 -10.81 12.70
C PHE A 88 -5.34 -11.50 14.06
N GLU A 89 -5.03 -10.83 15.18
CA GLU A 89 -5.09 -11.38 16.54
C GLU A 89 -6.44 -11.04 17.23
N CYS A 90 -7.26 -10.18 16.65
CA CYS A 90 -8.54 -9.78 17.21
C CYS A 90 -9.60 -10.89 17.07
N PRO A 91 -10.19 -11.37 18.18
CA PRO A 91 -11.21 -12.43 18.12
C PRO A 91 -12.55 -11.95 17.55
N TYR A 92 -12.79 -10.63 17.47
CA TYR A 92 -13.95 -10.08 16.75
C TYR A 92 -13.71 -10.08 15.24
N CYS A 93 -12.47 -9.87 14.78
CA CYS A 93 -12.11 -9.92 13.36
C CYS A 93 -12.25 -11.34 12.81
N SER A 94 -11.79 -12.36 13.56
CA SER A 94 -12.03 -13.76 13.22
C SER A 94 -13.52 -14.10 13.06
N ARG A 95 -14.44 -13.42 13.78
CA ARG A 95 -15.88 -13.55 13.55
C ARG A 95 -16.39 -12.73 12.37
N GLY A 96 -15.72 -11.62 12.05
CA GLY A 96 -15.97 -10.85 10.84
C GLY A 96 -15.67 -11.62 9.56
N LEU A 97 -14.76 -12.61 9.62
CA LEU A 97 -14.46 -13.49 8.49
C LEU A 97 -15.71 -14.20 7.93
N GLU A 98 -16.62 -14.67 8.80
CA GLU A 98 -17.89 -15.28 8.37
C GLU A 98 -18.73 -14.27 7.56
N THR A 99 -18.76 -13.01 7.98
CA THR A 99 -19.43 -11.94 7.24
C THR A 99 -18.77 -11.68 5.88
N VAL A 100 -17.43 -11.66 5.82
CA VAL A 100 -16.68 -11.46 4.55
C VAL A 100 -17.01 -12.57 3.56
N HIS A 101 -16.95 -13.83 4.01
CA HIS A 101 -17.28 -15.00 3.17
C HIS A 101 -18.75 -14.99 2.75
N ASP A 102 -19.69 -14.69 3.65
CA ASP A 102 -21.11 -14.57 3.30
C ASP A 102 -21.34 -13.50 2.22
N LEU A 103 -20.67 -12.34 2.33
CA LEU A 103 -20.79 -11.26 1.34
C LEU A 103 -20.19 -11.67 -0.02
N ALA A 104 -19.02 -12.31 -0.01
CA ALA A 104 -18.40 -12.85 -1.22
C ALA A 104 -19.30 -13.90 -1.89
N ASP A 105 -19.91 -14.79 -1.12
CA ASP A 105 -20.83 -15.82 -1.64
C ASP A 105 -22.13 -15.23 -2.21
N ILE A 106 -22.69 -14.20 -1.57
CA ILE A 106 -23.95 -13.58 -2.00
C ILE A 106 -23.77 -12.73 -3.25
N TYR A 107 -22.70 -11.92 -3.30
CA TYR A 107 -22.54 -10.88 -4.32
C TYR A 107 -21.47 -11.20 -5.36
N GLY A 108 -20.46 -12.02 -5.03
CA GLY A 108 -19.35 -12.37 -5.91
C GLY A 108 -18.69 -11.12 -6.52
N ASP A 109 -18.41 -11.19 -7.82
CA ASP A 109 -17.72 -10.13 -8.57
C ASP A 109 -18.50 -8.81 -8.72
N LYS A 110 -19.69 -8.69 -8.11
CA LYS A 110 -20.46 -7.44 -8.11
C LYS A 110 -19.98 -6.42 -7.07
N ILE A 111 -19.22 -6.88 -6.08
CA ILE A 111 -18.63 -6.07 -5.03
C ILE A 111 -17.12 -6.31 -4.99
N SER A 112 -16.40 -5.39 -4.36
CA SER A 112 -14.99 -5.57 -4.01
C SER A 112 -14.85 -5.44 -2.50
N ILE A 113 -14.25 -6.43 -1.84
CA ILE A 113 -13.94 -6.39 -0.41
C ILE A 113 -12.43 -6.20 -0.29
N VAL A 114 -12.03 -4.98 0.07
CA VAL A 114 -10.63 -4.58 0.27
C VAL A 114 -10.27 -4.80 1.73
N PHE A 115 -9.17 -5.49 1.99
CA PHE A 115 -8.63 -5.63 3.34
C PHE A 115 -7.62 -4.51 3.61
N LYS A 116 -7.66 -3.94 4.81
CA LYS A 116 -6.68 -2.97 5.30
C LYS A 116 -6.22 -3.33 6.70
N ASP A 117 -4.92 -3.23 6.92
CA ASP A 117 -4.31 -3.56 8.19
C ASP A 117 -4.59 -2.53 9.29
N PHE A 118 -5.02 -3.01 10.45
CA PHE A 118 -5.22 -2.18 11.63
C PHE A 118 -4.76 -2.88 12.92
N PRO A 119 -3.47 -3.25 13.04
CA PRO A 119 -2.96 -3.97 14.20
C PRO A 119 -3.09 -3.14 15.48
N LEU A 120 -3.81 -3.67 16.46
CA LEU A 120 -4.05 -3.01 17.73
C LEU A 120 -2.84 -3.18 18.65
N SER A 121 -2.35 -2.07 19.21
CA SER A 121 -1.09 -2.05 19.99
C SER A 121 -1.06 -2.92 21.26
N PHE A 122 -2.20 -3.48 21.68
CA PHE A 122 -2.30 -4.40 22.82
C PHE A 122 -2.31 -5.88 22.41
N HIS A 123 -2.32 -6.18 21.11
CA HIS A 123 -2.12 -7.50 20.54
C HIS A 123 -0.64 -7.69 20.21
N GLN A 124 -0.04 -8.76 20.72
CA GLN A 124 1.41 -8.95 20.69
C GLN A 124 1.92 -9.24 19.27
N TYR A 125 1.12 -9.98 18.50
CA TYR A 125 1.45 -10.53 17.20
C TYR A 125 0.72 -9.81 16.05
N ALA A 126 -0.25 -8.93 16.32
CA ALA A 126 -1.01 -8.26 15.28
C ALA A 126 -0.14 -7.60 14.20
N GLN A 127 0.90 -6.84 14.59
CA GLN A 127 1.80 -6.18 13.63
C GLN A 127 2.53 -7.18 12.72
N VAL A 128 3.11 -8.24 13.28
CA VAL A 128 3.87 -9.23 12.50
C VAL A 128 2.96 -10.14 11.69
N ALA A 129 1.72 -10.40 12.15
CA ALA A 129 0.72 -11.13 11.39
C ALA A 129 0.26 -10.34 10.16
N SER A 130 0.04 -9.04 10.31
CA SER A 130 -0.22 -8.11 9.19
C SER A 130 0.92 -8.10 8.18
N GLU A 131 2.17 -7.87 8.63
CA GLU A 131 3.34 -7.90 7.74
C GLU A 131 3.50 -9.26 7.03
N ALA A 132 3.17 -10.36 7.70
CA ALA A 132 3.22 -11.69 7.11
C ALA A 132 2.14 -11.93 6.05
N ALA A 133 0.94 -11.37 6.23
CA ALA A 133 -0.12 -11.42 5.22
C ALA A 133 0.26 -10.62 3.98
N GLU A 134 0.81 -9.42 4.14
CA GLU A 134 1.33 -8.60 3.03
C GLU A 134 2.48 -9.29 2.29
N CYS A 135 3.36 -10.01 3.01
CA CYS A 135 4.39 -10.85 2.35
C CYS A 135 3.79 -12.04 1.57
N ALA A 136 2.60 -12.51 1.93
CA ALA A 136 1.88 -13.50 1.15
C ALA A 136 1.20 -12.88 -0.08
N ASP A 137 0.80 -11.62 -0.01
CA ASP A 137 0.25 -10.88 -1.16
C ASP A 137 1.28 -10.68 -2.27
N GLU A 138 2.56 -10.48 -1.94
CA GLU A 138 3.65 -10.45 -2.94
C GLU A 138 3.74 -11.74 -3.78
N GLN A 139 3.10 -12.82 -3.34
CA GLN A 139 3.03 -14.12 -4.02
C GLN A 139 1.61 -14.49 -4.49
N ASP A 140 0.69 -13.51 -4.56
CA ASP A 140 -0.72 -13.69 -4.93
C ASP A 140 -1.49 -14.65 -3.99
N MET A 141 -1.06 -14.80 -2.73
CA MET A 141 -1.59 -15.77 -1.75
C MET A 141 -2.17 -15.10 -0.50
N PHE A 142 -2.53 -13.81 -0.59
CA PHE A 142 -3.04 -13.05 0.56
C PHE A 142 -4.26 -13.71 1.20
N TRP A 143 -5.29 -14.05 0.43
CA TRP A 143 -6.56 -14.54 0.98
C TRP A 143 -6.44 -15.92 1.62
N GLU A 144 -5.64 -16.82 1.06
CA GLU A 144 -5.35 -18.11 1.67
C GLU A 144 -4.57 -17.95 2.99
N TYR A 145 -3.60 -17.03 3.02
CA TYR A 145 -2.82 -16.75 4.22
C TYR A 145 -3.67 -16.04 5.29
N HIS A 146 -4.48 -15.07 4.89
CA HIS A 146 -5.48 -14.36 5.68
C HIS A 146 -6.44 -15.32 6.39
N ASP A 147 -7.05 -16.25 5.64
CA ASP A 147 -7.96 -17.25 6.19
C ASP A 147 -7.21 -18.19 7.15
N GLY A 148 -5.99 -18.59 6.79
CA GLY A 148 -5.10 -19.41 7.61
C GLY A 148 -4.75 -18.74 8.95
N LEU A 149 -4.49 -17.43 8.97
CA LEU A 149 -4.24 -16.66 10.18
C LEU A 149 -5.48 -16.64 11.08
N PHE A 150 -6.64 -16.27 10.55
CA PHE A 150 -7.87 -16.18 11.35
C PHE A 150 -8.36 -17.53 11.88
N ALA A 151 -8.12 -18.62 11.15
CA ALA A 151 -8.44 -19.97 11.61
C ALA A 151 -7.57 -20.44 12.79
N ASN A 152 -6.40 -19.83 12.99
CA ASN A 152 -5.35 -20.36 13.86
C ASN A 152 -4.73 -19.32 14.83
N GLN A 153 -5.49 -18.28 15.19
CA GLN A 153 -5.02 -17.19 16.09
C GLN A 153 -4.34 -17.71 17.37
N ALA A 154 -4.81 -18.84 17.91
CA ALA A 154 -4.25 -19.45 19.12
C ALA A 154 -2.83 -20.03 18.95
N LEU A 155 -2.35 -20.20 17.72
CA LEU A 155 -1.02 -20.73 17.39
C LEU A 155 0.02 -19.63 17.14
N PHE A 156 -0.39 -18.36 17.12
CA PHE A 156 0.48 -17.25 16.77
C PHE A 156 1.75 -17.22 17.63
N SER A 157 2.87 -17.18 16.92
CA SER A 157 4.23 -17.11 17.42
C SER A 157 5.13 -16.71 16.26
N ASP A 158 6.34 -16.24 16.54
CA ASP A 158 7.28 -15.84 15.49
C ASP A 158 7.51 -16.95 14.45
N ASP A 159 7.57 -18.22 14.89
CA ASP A 159 7.77 -19.38 14.01
C ASP A 159 6.50 -19.81 13.25
N TYR A 160 5.31 -19.52 13.80
CA TYR A 160 4.05 -19.99 13.22
C TYR A 160 3.78 -19.35 11.84
N PHE A 161 4.14 -18.08 11.65
CA PHE A 161 3.94 -17.37 10.39
C PHE A 161 4.68 -18.06 9.22
N TYR A 162 5.94 -18.45 9.44
CA TYR A 162 6.69 -19.23 8.46
C TYR A 162 6.10 -20.63 8.25
N THR A 163 5.62 -21.27 9.32
CA THR A 163 4.98 -22.60 9.22
C THR A 163 3.73 -22.54 8.36
N LEU A 164 2.88 -21.51 8.53
CA LEU A 164 1.69 -21.31 7.73
C LEU A 164 2.04 -21.07 6.25
N ALA A 165 3.06 -20.24 5.97
CA ALA A 165 3.53 -20.00 4.61
C ALA A 165 3.99 -21.30 3.92
N ASP A 166 4.76 -22.13 4.63
CA ASP A 166 5.21 -23.43 4.14
C ASP A 166 4.03 -24.40 3.89
N GLU A 167 3.03 -24.43 4.78
CA GLU A 167 1.84 -25.27 4.64
C GLU A 167 0.96 -24.88 3.44
N LEU A 168 0.90 -23.58 3.13
CA LEU A 168 0.19 -23.03 1.96
C LEU A 168 1.01 -23.11 0.67
N GLY A 169 2.29 -23.50 0.76
CA GLY A 169 3.16 -23.71 -0.40
C GLY A 169 3.72 -22.43 -1.01
N LEU A 170 3.84 -21.36 -0.22
CA LEU A 170 4.57 -20.15 -0.61
C LEU A 170 6.06 -20.46 -0.79
N ASP A 171 6.76 -19.65 -1.58
CA ASP A 171 8.23 -19.70 -1.63
C ASP A 171 8.79 -19.26 -0.28
N SER A 172 9.33 -20.22 0.48
CA SER A 172 9.86 -19.98 1.82
C SER A 172 11.03 -18.99 1.82
N GLY A 173 11.81 -18.91 0.73
CA GLY A 173 12.96 -18.01 0.64
C GLY A 173 12.52 -16.56 0.53
N ASP A 174 11.66 -16.28 -0.45
CA ASP A 174 11.10 -14.95 -0.70
C ASP A 174 10.26 -14.48 0.50
N PHE A 175 9.40 -15.36 1.06
CA PHE A 175 8.60 -15.05 2.24
C PHE A 175 9.48 -14.74 3.46
N THR A 176 10.54 -15.53 3.68
CA THR A 176 11.44 -15.29 4.81
C THR A 176 12.19 -13.97 4.67
N GLU A 177 12.64 -13.64 3.46
CA GLU A 177 13.31 -12.36 3.21
C GLU A 177 12.35 -11.17 3.44
N CYS A 178 11.12 -11.25 2.93
CA CYS A 178 10.10 -10.22 3.13
C CYS A 178 9.81 -10.00 4.62
N LEU A 179 9.44 -11.06 5.35
CA LEU A 179 9.00 -10.93 6.75
C LEU A 179 10.15 -10.56 7.69
N SER A 180 11.32 -11.19 7.54
CA SER A 180 12.45 -10.93 8.45
C SER A 180 13.12 -9.57 8.24
N SER A 181 12.98 -8.98 7.06
CA SER A 181 13.47 -7.63 6.78
C SER A 181 12.50 -6.53 7.23
N GLY A 182 11.24 -6.88 7.53
CA GLY A 182 10.16 -5.94 7.83
C GLY A 182 9.78 -5.10 6.61
N ALA A 183 9.86 -5.68 5.41
CA ALA A 183 9.58 -4.99 4.14
C ALA A 183 8.18 -4.33 4.15
N MET A 184 7.21 -5.01 4.77
CA MET A 184 5.81 -4.60 4.82
C MET A 184 5.46 -3.66 5.98
N ALA A 185 6.40 -3.34 6.88
CA ALA A 185 6.14 -2.47 8.02
C ALA A 185 5.72 -1.04 7.64
N SER A 186 6.01 -0.60 6.42
CA SER A 186 5.52 0.70 5.91
C SER A 186 4.10 0.60 5.39
N GLU A 187 3.74 -0.50 4.74
CA GLU A 187 2.39 -0.72 4.18
C GLU A 187 1.36 -0.81 5.31
N VAL A 188 1.60 -1.72 6.26
CA VAL A 188 0.80 -1.88 7.48
C VAL A 188 0.61 -0.55 8.23
N ARG A 189 1.63 0.32 8.23
CA ARG A 189 1.55 1.64 8.88
C ARG A 189 0.70 2.64 8.08
N THR A 190 0.79 2.61 6.76
CA THR A 190 -0.04 3.41 5.86
C THR A 190 -1.50 3.08 6.11
N ASP A 191 -1.84 1.81 6.14
CA ASP A 191 -3.18 1.29 6.41
C ASP A 191 -3.74 1.70 7.74
N TYR A 192 -2.95 1.47 8.80
CA TYR A 192 -3.29 1.94 10.13
C TYR A 192 -3.56 3.46 10.13
N GLY A 193 -2.74 4.23 9.41
CA GLY A 193 -2.91 5.67 9.23
C GLY A 193 -4.21 6.05 8.51
N HIS A 194 -4.58 5.31 7.46
CA HIS A 194 -5.84 5.47 6.75
C HIS A 194 -7.02 5.22 7.68
N GLY A 195 -6.99 4.13 8.45
CA GLY A 195 -8.05 3.81 9.42
C GLY A 195 -8.19 4.88 10.51
N VAL A 196 -7.08 5.38 11.07
CA VAL A 196 -7.10 6.47 12.05
C VAL A 196 -7.71 7.73 11.46
N THR A 197 -7.37 8.07 10.22
CA THR A 197 -7.90 9.24 9.51
C THR A 197 -9.39 9.10 9.21
N ALA A 198 -9.83 7.91 8.82
CA ALA A 198 -11.24 7.55 8.61
C ALA A 198 -12.06 7.46 9.91
N GLY A 199 -11.40 7.53 11.07
CA GLY A 199 -12.05 7.52 12.38
C GLY A 199 -12.30 6.13 12.97
N VAL A 200 -11.59 5.10 12.49
CA VAL A 200 -11.58 3.75 13.08
C VAL A 200 -11.10 3.83 14.54
N ARG A 201 -11.83 3.15 15.43
CA ARG A 201 -11.57 3.14 16.88
C ARG A 201 -11.41 1.74 17.48
N GLY A 202 -11.48 0.71 16.63
CA GLY A 202 -11.43 -0.69 17.00
C GLY A 202 -11.79 -1.55 15.79
N THR A 203 -11.49 -2.84 15.88
CA THR A 203 -11.63 -3.79 14.77
C THR A 203 -12.63 -4.92 15.10
N PRO A 204 -13.29 -5.50 14.08
CA PRO A 204 -13.24 -5.07 12.69
C PRO A 204 -14.09 -3.79 12.52
N ALA A 205 -13.68 -2.95 11.58
CA ALA A 205 -14.46 -1.79 11.15
C ALA A 205 -14.57 -1.83 9.64
N PHE A 206 -15.79 -1.72 9.13
CA PHE A 206 -16.06 -1.79 7.70
C PHE A 206 -16.58 -0.46 7.19
N PHE A 207 -16.30 -0.16 5.92
CA PHE A 207 -16.90 0.97 5.20
C PHE A 207 -17.51 0.45 3.91
N VAL A 208 -18.82 0.61 3.74
CA VAL A 208 -19.51 0.29 2.47
C VAL A 208 -19.76 1.60 1.76
N ASN A 209 -19.06 1.85 0.66
CA ASN A 209 -19.12 3.13 -0.05
C ASN A 209 -18.92 4.36 0.86
N GLY A 210 -18.00 4.26 1.82
CA GLY A 210 -17.71 5.29 2.83
C GLY A 210 -18.63 5.30 4.06
N GLU A 211 -19.72 4.52 4.07
CA GLU A 211 -20.61 4.40 5.23
C GLU A 211 -20.09 3.37 6.24
N LEU A 212 -19.85 3.80 7.48
CA LEU A 212 -19.26 2.97 8.54
C LEU A 212 -20.23 1.90 9.05
N VAL A 213 -19.79 0.65 9.03
CA VAL A 213 -20.38 -0.48 9.76
C VAL A 213 -19.38 -0.94 10.82
N SER A 214 -19.69 -0.69 12.10
CA SER A 214 -18.76 -0.98 13.20
C SER A 214 -18.95 -2.38 13.78
N GLY A 215 -17.86 -3.14 13.86
CA GLY A 215 -17.80 -4.48 14.44
C GLY A 215 -18.24 -5.58 13.47
N ALA A 216 -18.11 -6.84 13.92
CA ALA A 216 -18.56 -8.02 13.20
C ALA A 216 -20.10 -8.08 13.19
N GLN A 217 -20.71 -7.38 12.22
CA GLN A 217 -22.15 -7.38 11.98
C GLN A 217 -22.52 -8.47 10.96
N PRO A 218 -23.74 -9.03 11.00
CA PRO A 218 -24.18 -10.01 10.00
C PRO A 218 -24.27 -9.40 8.60
N ALA A 219 -24.11 -10.22 7.56
CA ALA A 219 -24.22 -9.80 6.15
C ALA A 219 -25.51 -9.03 5.82
N SER A 220 -26.63 -9.29 6.51
CA SER A 220 -27.88 -8.54 6.33
C SER A 220 -27.76 -7.04 6.64
N SER A 221 -26.86 -6.66 7.57
CA SER A 221 -26.61 -5.24 7.88
C SER A 221 -25.92 -4.54 6.71
N PHE A 222 -25.02 -5.24 6.03
CA PHE A 222 -24.31 -4.77 4.85
C PHE A 222 -25.21 -4.72 3.62
N ALA A 223 -26.08 -5.73 3.43
CA ALA A 223 -27.00 -5.80 2.30
C ALA A 223 -27.83 -4.51 2.13
N SER A 224 -28.27 -3.90 3.23
CA SER A 224 -29.01 -2.63 3.19
C SER A 224 -28.22 -1.43 2.61
N LEU A 225 -26.89 -1.50 2.63
CA LEU A 225 -25.97 -0.52 2.06
C LEU A 225 -25.49 -0.91 0.65
N ILE A 226 -25.48 -2.22 0.35
CA ILE A 226 -25.00 -2.78 -0.93
C ILE A 226 -26.12 -2.76 -1.99
N ASP A 227 -27.29 -3.31 -1.67
CA ASP A 227 -28.40 -3.55 -2.62
C ASP A 227 -28.84 -2.32 -3.42
N PRO A 228 -28.82 -1.07 -2.89
CA PRO A 228 -29.19 0.10 -3.69
C PRO A 228 -28.28 0.41 -4.89
N TYR A 229 -27.11 -0.22 -4.98
CA TYR A 229 -26.09 0.02 -6.01
C TYR A 229 -25.94 -1.14 -7.02
N LEU A 230 -26.70 -2.23 -6.85
CA LEU A 230 -26.66 -3.44 -7.68
C LEU A 230 -27.98 -3.67 -8.45
#